data_AF-A0A428Y2E8-F1
#
_entry.id   AF-A0A428Y2E8-F1
#
_cell.length_a   1.000
_cell.length_b   1.000
_cell.length_c   1.000
_cell.angle_alpha   90.00
_cell.angle_beta   90.00
_cell.angle_gamma   90.00
#
_symmetry.space_group_name_H-M   'P 1'
#
loop_
_entity.id
_entity.type
_entity.pdbx_description
1 polymer ?
#
loop_
_entity_poly.entity_id
_entity_poly.type
_entity_poly.pdbx_seq_one_letter_code
_entity_poly.pdbx_strand_id
1 'polypeptide(L)'
;MDHVDTGGTAHQVKLASPPSEEILRHSPQLDEPRNVAALPPADGPLYDSGWCQRTAHRTPTWRHTSDGGFNARRYRVVEVPEREARRFVERHHYSHSWPAARMSLALVEGQHLVGAAALGVPMHPRVLTKPFPTLDPNSAAELSRFVLLDEVPANAESFMLGRLFRLAAAHGLRGLVAFSDPQPRIVTGIPLLRGHIGHIYRVTRGRYLGRGTRRTIAVLPDGTVLTARAQSKVCRGERGAQGVQARLCRLGARPLAEMVAGYARTGRDLTPAAWLVLALQQIGARKVRHLGCHRFVWPVGDRSWRRRCPIGMDELPYPVAADPAVLL
;
A
#
# COMPACT_ATOMS: atom_id res chain seq x y z
N MET A 1 -39.66 30.85 36.18
CA MET A 1 -39.75 29.82 35.13
C MET A 1 -38.76 30.29 34.08
N ASP A 2 -37.47 30.15 34.39
CA ASP A 2 -36.41 30.92 33.75
C ASP A 2 -35.59 29.98 32.87
N HIS A 3 -35.76 30.15 31.57
CA HIS A 3 -34.94 29.50 30.55
C HIS A 3 -33.58 30.18 30.49
N VAL A 4 -32.55 29.48 30.96
CA VAL A 4 -31.15 29.85 30.73
C VAL A 4 -30.74 29.25 29.38
N ASP A 5 -30.61 30.13 28.39
CA ASP A 5 -30.04 29.83 27.08
C ASP A 5 -28.51 29.76 27.21
N THR A 6 -27.92 28.60 26.91
CA THR A 6 -26.47 28.36 26.93
C THR A 6 -25.96 28.24 25.50
N GLY A 7 -25.78 29.39 24.86
CA GLY A 7 -25.14 29.51 23.54
C GLY A 7 -23.65 29.22 23.58
N GLY A 8 -23.28 27.93 23.54
CA GLY A 8 -21.91 27.48 23.31
C GLY A 8 -21.51 27.65 21.85
N THR A 9 -20.66 28.63 21.56
CA THR A 9 -20.11 28.90 20.22
C THR A 9 -19.17 27.78 19.81
N ALA A 10 -19.64 26.88 18.93
CA ALA A 10 -18.80 25.89 18.27
C ALA A 10 -17.82 26.60 17.32
N HIS A 11 -16.54 26.62 17.68
CA HIS A 11 -15.47 26.99 16.76
C HIS A 11 -15.40 25.95 15.63
N GLN A 12 -16.11 26.22 14.53
CA GLN A 12 -15.93 25.54 13.25
C GLN A 12 -14.50 25.81 12.77
N VAL A 13 -13.65 24.79 12.85
CA VAL A 13 -12.39 24.77 12.13
C VAL A 13 -12.75 24.75 10.64
N LYS A 14 -12.55 25.89 9.98
CA LYS A 14 -12.76 26.05 8.54
C LYS A 14 -11.78 25.12 7.81
N LEU A 15 -12.23 23.92 7.45
CA LEU A 15 -11.54 23.07 6.50
C LEU A 15 -11.36 23.90 5.23
N ALA A 16 -10.11 24.05 4.76
CA ALA A 16 -9.86 24.68 3.49
C ALA A 16 -10.68 23.94 2.43
N SER A 17 -11.47 24.67 1.64
CA SER A 17 -12.16 24.11 0.48
C SER A 17 -11.16 23.31 -0.36
N PRO A 18 -11.54 22.13 -0.88
CA PRO A 18 -10.67 21.40 -1.78
C PRO A 18 -10.28 22.35 -2.92
N PRO A 19 -8.99 22.44 -3.28
CA PRO A 19 -8.59 23.29 -4.40
C PRO A 19 -9.43 22.90 -5.62
N SER A 20 -10.05 23.90 -6.26
CA SER A 20 -10.69 23.80 -7.58
C SER A 20 -9.79 23.00 -8.52
N GLU A 21 -10.36 22.13 -9.37
CA GLU A 21 -9.68 21.19 -10.29
C GLU A 21 -8.39 21.73 -10.94
N GLU A 22 -7.31 21.82 -10.17
CA GLU A 22 -5.99 22.17 -10.63
C GLU A 22 -5.46 20.87 -11.21
N ILE A 23 -5.33 20.82 -12.54
CA ILE A 23 -4.81 19.65 -13.25
C ILE A 23 -3.39 19.42 -12.73
N LEU A 24 -3.26 18.56 -11.71
CA LEU A 24 -1.99 18.14 -11.18
C LEU A 24 -1.24 17.48 -12.31
N ARG A 25 -0.12 18.08 -12.70
CA ARG A 25 0.73 17.48 -13.72
C ARG A 25 1.44 16.32 -13.06
N HIS A 26 1.29 15.12 -13.59
CA HIS A 26 2.27 14.08 -13.27
C HIS A 26 3.61 14.59 -13.77
N SER A 27 4.62 14.60 -12.88
CA SER A 27 5.97 14.99 -13.28
C SER A 27 6.36 14.17 -14.52
N PRO A 28 6.62 14.79 -15.69
CA PRO A 28 7.28 14.07 -16.78
C PRO A 28 8.63 13.68 -16.20
N GLN A 29 8.93 12.39 -16.17
CA GLN A 29 10.23 11.91 -15.70
C GLN A 29 11.30 12.73 -16.42
N LEU A 30 12.10 13.50 -15.68
CA LEU A 30 13.36 13.96 -16.23
C LEU A 30 14.16 12.68 -16.43
N ASP A 31 14.35 12.31 -17.70
CA ASP A 31 14.92 11.05 -18.19
C ASP A 31 16.39 10.81 -17.81
N GLU A 32 16.93 11.46 -16.78
CA GLU A 32 18.27 11.18 -16.29
C GLU A 32 18.30 10.93 -14.77
N PRO A 33 18.81 9.76 -14.33
CA PRO A 33 18.96 9.46 -12.91
C PRO A 33 20.03 10.37 -12.30
N ARG A 34 19.60 11.47 -11.67
CA ARG A 34 20.49 12.27 -10.82
C ARG A 34 20.82 11.47 -9.55
N ASN A 35 22.04 10.92 -9.54
CA ASN A 35 22.69 10.23 -8.43
C ASN A 35 21.77 9.30 -7.64
N VAL A 36 21.50 8.12 -8.18
CA VAL A 36 20.79 7.04 -7.49
C VAL A 36 21.83 6.02 -7.03
N ALA A 37 22.01 5.86 -5.72
CA ALA A 37 22.90 4.82 -5.20
C ALA A 37 22.29 3.44 -5.52
N ALA A 38 23.00 2.66 -6.34
CA ALA A 38 22.69 1.26 -6.58
C ALA A 38 23.19 0.46 -5.36
N LEU A 39 22.25 0.09 -4.49
CA LEU A 39 22.42 -0.69 -3.25
C LEU A 39 23.15 0.07 -2.11
N PRO A 40 22.74 -0.15 -0.83
CA PRO A 40 23.65 0.09 0.28
C PRO A 40 24.90 -0.80 0.13
N PRO A 41 26.08 -0.41 0.66
CA PRO A 41 27.29 -1.21 0.58
C PRO A 41 27.02 -2.66 1.03
N ALA A 42 27.61 -3.63 0.33
CA ALA A 42 27.36 -5.06 0.47
C ALA A 42 27.58 -5.61 1.90
N ASP A 43 28.27 -4.86 2.76
CA ASP A 43 28.69 -5.28 4.09
C ASP A 43 27.88 -4.62 5.24
N GLY A 44 26.88 -3.80 4.93
CA GLY A 44 25.97 -3.21 5.91
C GLY A 44 24.61 -3.91 5.93
N PRO A 45 23.91 -3.99 7.08
CA PRO A 45 22.52 -4.46 7.05
C PRO A 45 21.73 -3.53 6.12
N LEU A 46 21.00 -4.10 5.16
CA LEU A 46 20.07 -3.41 4.24
C LEU A 46 19.02 -2.50 4.96
N TYR A 47 19.06 -2.50 6.29
CA TYR A 47 18.12 -1.93 7.23
C TYR A 47 18.80 -1.06 8.30
N ASP A 48 20.02 -0.57 8.05
CA ASP A 48 20.57 0.54 8.84
C ASP A 48 19.59 1.73 8.83
N SER A 49 19.44 2.35 9.99
CA SER A 49 18.47 3.40 10.31
C SER A 49 18.58 4.66 9.45
N GLY A 50 19.71 4.85 8.77
CA GLY A 50 19.90 5.95 7.85
C GLY A 50 19.34 5.71 6.45
N TRP A 51 19.05 4.48 6.04
CA TRP A 51 18.63 4.17 4.67
C TRP A 51 17.11 4.04 4.51
N CYS A 52 16.56 4.69 3.49
CA CYS A 52 15.18 4.58 3.06
C CYS A 52 15.12 3.91 1.69
N GLN A 53 14.46 2.75 1.61
CA GLN A 53 14.23 2.05 0.35
C GLN A 53 13.17 2.77 -0.51
N ARG A 54 13.39 2.80 -1.83
CA ARG A 54 12.50 3.36 -2.84
C ARG A 54 12.39 2.51 -4.10
N THR A 55 11.75 3.03 -5.15
CA THR A 55 11.45 2.30 -6.38
C THR A 55 11.38 3.25 -7.58
N ALA A 56 12.36 3.18 -8.48
CA ALA A 56 12.36 3.84 -9.79
C ALA A 56 12.23 2.81 -10.90
N HIS A 57 11.27 3.01 -11.81
CA HIS A 57 11.12 2.16 -13.00
C HIS A 57 11.14 0.64 -12.69
N ARG A 58 10.49 0.22 -11.59
CA ARG A 58 10.46 -1.18 -11.11
C ARG A 58 11.79 -1.71 -10.56
N THR A 59 12.77 -0.83 -10.39
CA THR A 59 14.07 -1.12 -9.79
C THR A 59 14.12 -0.52 -8.39
N PRO A 60 14.44 -1.32 -7.37
CA PRO A 60 14.65 -0.82 -6.01
C PRO A 60 15.86 0.12 -5.95
N THR A 61 15.71 1.25 -5.26
CA THR A 61 16.76 2.23 -5.02
C THR A 61 16.78 2.63 -3.54
N TRP A 62 17.80 3.36 -3.08
CA TRP A 62 17.91 3.79 -1.69
C TRP A 62 18.35 5.25 -1.59
N ARG A 63 17.87 5.93 -0.54
CA ARG A 63 18.37 7.24 -0.10
C ARG A 63 18.84 7.16 1.33
N HIS A 64 19.94 7.80 1.64
CA HIS A 64 20.43 7.92 3.01
C HIS A 64 19.94 9.24 3.63
N THR A 65 19.71 9.27 4.93
CA THR A 65 19.33 10.50 5.65
C THR A 65 20.42 11.58 5.56
N SER A 66 21.68 11.18 5.40
CA SER A 66 22.81 12.11 5.19
C SER A 66 22.86 12.70 3.77
N ASP A 67 22.08 12.18 2.80
CA ASP A 67 22.00 12.77 1.46
C ASP A 67 21.48 14.23 1.54
N GLY A 68 20.76 14.57 2.62
CA GLY A 68 20.28 15.92 2.88
C GLY A 68 19.28 16.41 1.83
N GLY A 69 19.15 17.74 1.70
CA GLY A 69 18.40 18.36 0.61
C GLY A 69 16.87 18.43 0.78
N PHE A 70 16.28 17.77 1.78
CA PHE A 70 14.84 17.89 2.02
C PHE A 70 14.47 19.26 2.59
N ASN A 71 13.71 20.03 1.79
CA ASN A 71 13.10 21.27 2.23
C ASN A 71 11.58 21.12 2.25
N ALA A 72 11.01 20.96 3.45
CA ALA A 72 9.59 20.81 3.67
C ALA A 72 8.73 21.93 3.06
N ARG A 73 9.27 23.14 2.84
CA ARG A 73 8.55 24.27 2.24
C ARG A 73 8.23 24.06 0.75
N ARG A 74 8.97 23.19 0.07
CA ARG A 74 8.74 22.84 -1.35
C ARG A 74 7.55 21.91 -1.53
N TYR A 75 7.16 21.21 -0.47
CA TYR A 75 6.20 20.11 -0.55
C TYR A 75 4.90 20.42 0.20
N ARG A 76 3.79 20.01 -0.39
CA ARG A 76 2.47 19.99 0.27
C ARG A 76 1.91 18.59 0.24
N VAL A 77 1.12 18.26 1.26
CA VAL A 77 0.31 17.04 1.27
C VAL A 77 -1.14 17.45 1.18
N VAL A 78 -1.82 16.99 0.15
CA VAL A 78 -3.19 17.40 -0.17
C VAL A 78 -4.04 16.16 -0.46
N GLU A 79 -5.34 16.27 -0.18
CA GLU A 79 -6.31 15.32 -0.71
C GLU A 79 -6.52 15.59 -2.20
N VAL A 80 -6.66 14.52 -2.97
CA VAL A 80 -6.83 14.57 -4.42
C VAL A 80 -7.93 13.62 -4.86
N PRO A 81 -8.53 13.83 -6.05
CA PRO A 81 -9.44 12.86 -6.64
C PRO A 81 -8.78 11.48 -6.76
N GLU A 82 -9.56 10.41 -6.53
CA GLU A 82 -9.06 9.03 -6.59
C GLU A 82 -8.33 8.75 -7.92
N ARG A 83 -8.85 9.27 -9.04
CA ARG A 83 -8.29 9.07 -10.38
C ARG A 83 -6.80 9.44 -10.46
N GLU A 84 -6.38 10.54 -9.81
CA GLU A 84 -5.02 11.06 -9.89
C GLU A 84 -4.06 10.20 -9.05
N ALA A 85 -4.43 9.91 -7.80
CA ALA A 85 -3.64 9.06 -6.92
C ALA A 85 -3.55 7.62 -7.45
N ARG A 86 -4.65 7.11 -8.02
CA ARG A 86 -4.71 5.80 -8.66
C ARG A 86 -3.74 5.67 -9.81
N ARG A 87 -3.78 6.62 -10.76
CA ARG A 87 -2.88 6.62 -11.91
C ARG A 87 -1.41 6.64 -11.48
N PHE A 88 -1.07 7.43 -10.45
CA PHE A 88 0.28 7.47 -9.92
C PHE A 88 0.68 6.14 -9.25
N VAL A 89 -0.16 5.60 -8.36
CA VAL A 89 0.14 4.37 -7.63
C VAL A 89 0.25 3.16 -8.57
N GLU A 90 -0.64 3.00 -9.54
CA GLU A 90 -0.57 1.87 -10.49
C GLU A 90 0.71 1.93 -11.33
N ARG A 91 1.25 3.13 -11.58
CA ARG A 91 2.51 3.34 -12.30
C ARG A 91 3.74 3.07 -11.45
N HIS A 92 3.78 3.59 -10.22
CA HIS A 92 5.01 3.66 -9.41
C HIS A 92 5.08 2.65 -8.26
N HIS A 93 3.96 2.18 -7.72
CA HIS A 93 3.95 1.23 -6.62
C HIS A 93 4.17 -0.20 -7.14
N TYR A 94 5.02 -0.98 -6.45
CA TYR A 94 5.39 -2.36 -6.85
C TYR A 94 4.20 -3.32 -7.04
N SER A 95 3.05 -3.01 -6.45
CA SER A 95 1.84 -3.85 -6.54
C SER A 95 0.96 -3.55 -7.75
N HIS A 96 1.23 -2.47 -8.49
CA HIS A 96 0.50 -2.07 -9.70
C HIS A 96 -1.03 -2.11 -9.58
N SER A 97 -1.55 -1.78 -8.42
CA SER A 97 -2.99 -1.92 -8.13
C SER A 97 -3.48 -0.87 -7.14
N TRP A 98 -4.70 -0.41 -7.35
CA TRP A 98 -5.40 0.48 -6.45
C TRP A 98 -6.38 -0.28 -5.54
N PRO A 99 -6.38 -0.04 -4.22
CA PRO A 99 -7.37 -0.61 -3.30
C PRO A 99 -8.68 0.19 -3.33
N ALA A 100 -9.75 -0.33 -2.71
CA ALA A 100 -10.87 0.53 -2.34
C ALA A 100 -10.39 1.54 -1.29
N ALA A 101 -10.50 2.85 -1.58
CA ALA A 101 -9.95 3.92 -0.76
C ALA A 101 -11.05 4.77 -0.12
N ARG A 102 -10.84 5.15 1.15
CA ARG A 102 -11.61 6.18 1.86
C ARG A 102 -11.06 7.58 1.60
N MET A 103 -9.74 7.68 1.47
CA MET A 103 -9.04 8.93 1.18
C MET A 103 -7.89 8.66 0.20
N SER A 104 -7.70 9.60 -0.72
CA SER A 104 -6.63 9.61 -1.69
C SER A 104 -5.79 10.85 -1.47
N LEU A 105 -4.51 10.67 -1.15
CA LEU A 105 -3.61 11.75 -0.78
C LEU A 105 -2.43 11.82 -1.75
N ALA A 106 -1.97 13.03 -2.03
CA ALA A 106 -0.78 13.28 -2.84
C ALA A 106 0.26 14.07 -2.06
N LEU A 107 1.53 13.76 -2.30
CA LEU A 107 2.64 14.67 -2.07
C LEU A 107 2.87 15.45 -3.36
N VAL A 108 2.79 16.78 -3.27
CA VAL A 108 2.97 17.67 -4.40
C VAL A 108 4.15 18.61 -4.21
N GLU A 109 4.90 18.84 -5.28
CA GLU A 109 5.96 19.83 -5.39
C GLU A 109 5.59 20.85 -6.46
N GLY A 110 5.24 22.07 -6.05
CA GLY A 110 4.60 23.03 -6.95
C GLY A 110 3.28 22.46 -7.49
N GLN A 111 3.24 22.18 -8.79
CA GLN A 111 2.10 21.58 -9.52
C GLN A 111 2.31 20.10 -9.85
N HIS A 112 3.42 19.50 -9.40
CA HIS A 112 3.79 18.14 -9.75
C HIS A 112 3.40 17.14 -8.66
N LEU A 113 2.71 16.08 -9.04
CA LEU A 113 2.44 14.94 -8.15
C LEU A 113 3.69 14.05 -8.10
N VAL A 114 4.35 14.03 -6.93
CA VAL A 114 5.64 13.33 -6.70
C VAL A 114 5.52 12.21 -5.65
N GLY A 115 4.34 12.01 -5.09
CA GLY A 115 4.03 10.88 -4.23
C GLY A 115 2.54 10.72 -4.01
N ALA A 116 2.11 9.53 -3.61
CA ALA A 116 0.71 9.22 -3.36
C ALA A 116 0.55 8.23 -2.21
N ALA A 117 -0.58 8.37 -1.51
CA ALA A 117 -1.01 7.44 -0.47
C ALA A 117 -2.51 7.15 -0.60
N ALA A 118 -2.90 5.92 -0.27
CA ALA A 118 -4.28 5.49 -0.18
C ALA A 118 -4.59 5.05 1.25
N LEU A 119 -5.60 5.68 1.86
CA LEU A 119 -6.19 5.19 3.09
C LEU A 119 -7.36 4.29 2.73
N GLY A 120 -7.11 2.99 2.69
CA GLY A 120 -7.99 1.95 2.20
C GLY A 120 -9.00 1.43 3.20
N VAL A 121 -10.03 0.78 2.63
CA VAL A 121 -10.90 -0.16 3.34
C VAL A 121 -10.29 -1.55 3.17
N PRO A 122 -9.81 -2.20 4.23
CA PRO A 122 -9.23 -3.52 4.09
C PRO A 122 -10.30 -4.55 3.72
N MET A 123 -9.87 -5.64 3.09
CA MET A 123 -10.76 -6.69 2.60
C MET A 123 -11.52 -7.42 3.70
N HIS A 124 -11.03 -7.36 4.94
CA HIS A 124 -11.68 -7.98 6.10
C HIS A 124 -11.68 -6.99 7.28
N PRO A 125 -12.82 -6.72 7.94
CA PRO A 125 -12.91 -5.74 9.04
C PRO A 125 -11.95 -6.00 10.20
N ARG A 126 -11.70 -7.26 10.54
CA ARG A 126 -10.66 -7.71 11.51
C ARG A 126 -9.26 -7.15 11.29
N VAL A 127 -8.92 -6.65 10.11
CA VAL A 127 -7.66 -5.92 9.91
C VAL A 127 -7.60 -4.66 10.78
N LEU A 128 -8.74 -3.98 10.97
CA LEU A 128 -8.87 -2.77 11.79
C LEU A 128 -9.32 -3.08 13.21
N THR A 129 -10.29 -3.99 13.37
CA THR A 129 -10.90 -4.23 14.69
C THR A 129 -10.03 -5.06 15.63
N LYS A 130 -9.08 -5.87 15.12
CA LYS A 130 -8.13 -6.56 15.99
C LYS A 130 -7.17 -5.56 16.66
N PRO A 131 -6.50 -4.65 15.93
CA PRO A 131 -5.65 -3.67 16.58
C PRO A 131 -6.40 -2.58 17.34
N PHE A 132 -7.59 -2.20 16.88
CA PHE A 132 -8.41 -1.14 17.47
C PHE A 132 -9.80 -1.69 17.88
N PRO A 133 -9.90 -2.46 18.98
CA PRO A 133 -11.12 -3.17 19.34
C PRO A 133 -12.27 -2.25 19.78
N THR A 134 -11.95 -1.03 20.22
CA THR A 134 -12.92 -0.05 20.69
C THR A 134 -13.27 0.99 19.64
N LEU A 135 -12.68 0.93 18.45
CA LEU A 135 -12.99 1.87 17.37
C LEU A 135 -14.11 1.34 16.50
N ASP A 136 -14.99 2.25 16.09
CA ASP A 136 -15.90 1.99 14.99
C ASP A 136 -15.08 1.67 13.72
N PRO A 137 -15.42 0.61 12.94
CA PRO A 137 -14.67 0.24 11.73
C PRO A 137 -14.55 1.33 10.66
N ASN A 138 -15.41 2.35 10.67
CA ASN A 138 -15.33 3.52 9.79
C ASN A 138 -14.44 4.63 10.35
N SER A 139 -14.16 4.62 11.65
CA SER A 139 -13.18 5.50 12.30
C SER A 139 -11.74 4.98 12.19
N ALA A 140 -11.49 3.90 11.47
CA ALA A 140 -10.13 3.40 11.20
C ALA A 140 -9.94 3.09 9.72
N ALA A 141 -8.69 3.18 9.25
CA ALA A 141 -8.34 2.85 7.87
C ALA A 141 -6.99 2.12 7.76
N GLU A 142 -6.78 1.45 6.63
CA GLU A 142 -5.49 0.87 6.30
C GLU A 142 -4.68 1.86 5.44
N LEU A 143 -3.41 2.13 5.76
CA LEU A 143 -2.49 2.74 4.80
C LEU A 143 -2.11 1.67 3.77
N SER A 144 -2.99 1.47 2.80
CA SER A 144 -2.91 0.35 1.86
C SER A 144 -1.91 0.61 0.74
N ARG A 145 -1.65 1.88 0.40
CA ARG A 145 -0.65 2.27 -0.61
C ARG A 145 0.11 3.50 -0.12
N PHE A 146 1.41 3.50 -0.36
CA PHE A 146 2.29 4.62 -0.05
C PHE A 146 3.52 4.55 -0.94
N VAL A 147 3.73 5.55 -1.80
CA VAL A 147 4.88 5.60 -2.74
C VAL A 147 5.23 7.04 -3.07
N LEU A 148 6.52 7.35 -3.13
CA LEU A 148 7.10 8.61 -3.58
C LEU A 148 8.04 8.33 -4.76
N LEU A 149 8.29 9.34 -5.61
CA LEU A 149 9.34 9.28 -6.62
C LEU A 149 10.73 9.32 -5.96
N ASP A 150 11.70 8.71 -6.63
CA ASP A 150 13.08 8.60 -6.15
C ASP A 150 13.86 9.92 -6.12
N GLU A 151 13.39 10.92 -6.88
CA GLU A 151 13.94 12.28 -6.92
C GLU A 151 13.60 13.12 -5.68
N VAL A 152 12.51 12.77 -4.97
CA VAL A 152 12.09 13.52 -3.78
C VAL A 152 13.10 13.28 -2.66
N PRO A 153 13.73 14.24 -1.98
CA PRO A 153 14.80 13.92 -1.02
C PRO A 153 14.38 13.02 0.17
N ALA A 154 15.35 12.40 0.86
CA ALA A 154 15.10 11.60 2.07
C ALA A 154 14.38 12.43 3.16
N ASN A 155 13.60 11.79 4.03
CA ASN A 155 12.69 12.40 5.02
C ASN A 155 11.34 12.87 4.45
N ALA A 156 11.14 12.86 3.14
CA ALA A 156 9.85 13.20 2.55
C ALA A 156 8.75 12.20 2.95
N GLU A 157 9.08 10.92 3.11
CA GLU A 157 8.16 9.86 3.51
C GLU A 157 7.60 10.13 4.92
N SER A 158 8.48 10.44 5.88
CA SER A 158 8.08 10.73 7.26
C SER A 158 7.35 12.08 7.37
N PHE A 159 7.77 13.08 6.59
CA PHE A 159 7.03 14.33 6.42
C PHE A 159 5.61 14.08 5.91
N MET A 160 5.46 13.28 4.86
CA MET A 160 4.18 12.97 4.24
C MET A 160 3.27 12.24 5.23
N LEU A 161 3.77 11.21 5.92
CA LEU A 161 3.02 10.49 6.94
C LEU A 161 2.56 11.41 8.08
N GLY A 162 3.42 12.31 8.56
CA GLY A 162 3.06 13.26 9.61
C GLY A 162 1.96 14.25 9.21
N ARG A 163 1.85 14.62 7.93
CA ARG A 163 0.73 15.43 7.40
C ARG A 163 -0.51 14.58 7.15
N LEU A 164 -0.34 13.38 6.59
CA LEU A 164 -1.40 12.40 6.39
C LEU A 164 -2.12 12.08 7.70
N PHE A 165 -1.42 11.92 8.81
CA PHE A 165 -2.05 11.69 10.12
C PHE A 165 -2.97 12.84 10.54
N ARG A 166 -2.61 14.08 10.23
CA ARG A 166 -3.45 15.24 10.53
C ARG A 166 -4.71 15.26 9.66
N LEU A 167 -4.55 15.00 8.36
CA LEU A 167 -5.67 14.92 7.42
C LEU A 167 -6.62 13.76 7.79
N ALA A 168 -6.09 12.57 8.08
CA ALA A 168 -6.87 11.43 8.56
C ALA A 168 -7.70 11.79 9.80
N ALA A 169 -7.10 12.45 10.79
CA ALA A 169 -7.80 12.88 12.00
C ALA A 169 -8.91 13.90 11.72
N ALA A 170 -8.67 14.83 10.80
CA ALA A 170 -9.66 15.82 10.36
C ALA A 170 -10.86 15.17 9.65
N HIS A 171 -10.64 14.06 8.94
CA HIS A 171 -11.69 13.23 8.33
C HIS A 171 -12.35 12.24 9.32
N GLY A 172 -12.18 12.44 10.63
CA GLY A 172 -12.81 11.60 11.64
C GLY A 172 -12.12 10.25 11.89
N LEU A 173 -11.01 9.94 11.22
CA LEU A 173 -10.24 8.74 11.53
C LEU A 173 -9.56 8.87 12.90
N ARG A 174 -9.47 7.75 13.61
CA ARG A 174 -8.93 7.62 14.96
C ARG A 174 -7.89 6.52 15.08
N GLY A 175 -7.80 5.63 14.09
CA GLY A 175 -6.78 4.60 13.99
C GLY A 175 -6.33 4.36 12.55
N LEU A 176 -5.03 4.15 12.36
CA LEU A 176 -4.46 3.68 11.09
C LEU A 176 -3.70 2.39 11.30
N VAL A 177 -3.82 1.47 10.35
CA VAL A 177 -3.06 0.24 10.26
C VAL A 177 -2.24 0.25 8.98
N ALA A 178 -0.97 -0.14 9.03
CA ALA A 178 -0.17 -0.38 7.83
C ALA A 178 0.45 -1.76 7.89
N PHE A 179 0.72 -2.32 6.71
CA PHE A 179 1.49 -3.54 6.58
C PHE A 179 2.77 -3.30 5.80
N SER A 180 3.84 -3.96 6.21
CA SER A 180 5.07 -4.04 5.43
C SER A 180 5.33 -5.48 5.02
N ASP A 181 5.61 -5.73 3.74
CA ASP A 181 5.87 -7.06 3.21
C ASP A 181 7.37 -7.36 3.34
N PRO A 182 7.79 -8.22 4.28
CA PRO A 182 9.19 -8.48 4.51
C PRO A 182 9.80 -9.48 3.52
N GLN A 183 9.02 -10.10 2.63
CA GLN A 183 9.52 -11.19 1.79
C GLN A 183 10.05 -10.67 0.45
N PRO A 184 11.38 -10.72 0.22
CA PRO A 184 11.93 -10.37 -1.08
C PRO A 184 11.45 -11.34 -2.17
N ARG A 185 11.22 -10.83 -3.38
CA ARG A 185 10.85 -11.58 -4.58
C ARG A 185 11.82 -11.20 -5.70
N ILE A 186 12.50 -12.21 -6.24
CA ILE A 186 13.45 -12.09 -7.34
C ILE A 186 12.88 -12.88 -8.50
N VAL A 187 12.63 -12.20 -9.63
CA VAL A 187 12.10 -12.79 -10.86
C VAL A 187 13.23 -12.77 -11.88
N THR A 188 13.62 -13.94 -12.39
CA THR A 188 14.70 -14.06 -13.40
C THR A 188 15.97 -13.26 -13.03
N GLY A 189 16.41 -13.35 -11.77
CA GLY A 189 17.59 -12.62 -11.26
C GLY A 189 17.36 -11.14 -10.93
N ILE A 190 16.21 -10.57 -11.30
CA ILE A 190 15.86 -9.16 -11.04
C ILE A 190 14.97 -9.06 -9.79
N PRO A 191 15.37 -8.28 -8.79
CA PRO A 191 14.59 -8.10 -7.57
C PRO A 191 13.38 -7.19 -7.81
N LEU A 192 12.19 -7.78 -7.82
CA LEU A 192 10.93 -7.05 -7.94
C LEU A 192 10.51 -6.41 -6.61
N LEU A 193 10.66 -7.16 -5.52
CA LEU A 193 10.42 -6.69 -4.16
C LEU A 193 11.65 -7.07 -3.35
N ARG A 194 12.28 -6.12 -2.64
CA ARG A 194 13.43 -6.45 -1.77
C ARG A 194 13.02 -6.92 -0.37
N GLY A 195 11.74 -6.85 -0.06
CA GLY A 195 11.24 -6.99 1.31
C GLY A 195 11.54 -5.74 2.14
N HIS A 196 10.56 -5.29 2.91
CA HIS A 196 10.71 -4.11 3.77
C HIS A 196 10.14 -4.39 5.17
N ILE A 197 10.95 -4.06 6.17
CA ILE A 197 10.63 -4.27 7.59
C ILE A 197 9.80 -3.13 8.20
N GLY A 198 9.41 -2.14 7.40
CA GLY A 198 8.61 -1.00 7.87
C GLY A 198 9.43 0.06 8.61
N HIS A 199 10.66 0.34 8.18
CA HIS A 199 11.52 1.36 8.81
C HIS A 199 10.82 2.73 8.91
N ILE A 200 10.18 3.19 7.83
CA ILE A 200 9.38 4.44 7.82
C ILE A 200 8.27 4.42 8.87
N TYR A 201 7.72 3.25 9.18
CA TYR A 201 6.66 3.10 10.17
C TYR A 201 7.20 3.14 11.60
N ARG A 202 8.39 2.59 11.83
CA ARG A 202 9.12 2.73 13.10
C ARG A 202 9.47 4.20 13.39
N VAL A 203 10.10 4.90 12.44
CA VAL A 203 10.54 6.30 12.67
C VAL A 203 9.37 7.27 12.82
N THR A 204 8.20 6.92 12.29
CA THR A 204 6.94 7.67 12.49
C THR A 204 6.13 7.18 13.71
N ARG A 205 6.77 6.43 14.62
CA ARG A 205 6.22 5.95 15.89
C ARG A 205 5.01 5.02 15.77
N GLY A 206 4.97 4.20 14.72
CA GLY A 206 3.96 3.15 14.57
C GLY A 206 4.22 2.01 15.52
N ARG A 207 3.25 1.66 16.36
CA ARG A 207 3.36 0.53 17.29
C ARG A 207 3.39 -0.76 16.49
N TYR A 208 4.41 -1.59 16.67
CA TYR A 208 4.55 -2.85 15.95
C TYR A 208 3.80 -3.97 16.68
N LEU A 209 2.83 -4.59 16.00
CA LEU A 209 1.90 -5.58 16.60
C LEU A 209 2.09 -6.99 16.03
N GLY A 210 3.32 -7.33 15.66
CA GLY A 210 3.64 -8.62 15.06
C GLY A 210 3.19 -8.75 13.60
N ARG A 211 2.96 -10.00 13.17
CA ARG A 211 2.67 -10.32 11.77
C ARG A 211 1.18 -10.52 11.48
N GLY A 212 0.85 -10.40 10.20
CA GLY A 212 -0.39 -10.90 9.61
C GLY A 212 -0.42 -12.42 9.52
N THR A 213 -1.54 -12.96 9.06
CA THR A 213 -1.72 -14.41 8.91
C THR A 213 -0.73 -15.00 7.90
N ARG A 214 0.06 -15.99 8.36
CA ARG A 214 0.89 -16.86 7.51
C ARG A 214 0.00 -17.60 6.51
N ARG A 215 0.42 -17.63 5.24
CA ARG A 215 -0.38 -18.24 4.17
C ARG A 215 0.48 -18.67 2.99
N THR A 216 -0.07 -19.50 2.13
CA THR A 216 0.50 -19.75 0.80
C THR A 216 -0.15 -18.78 -0.19
N ILE A 217 0.66 -18.04 -0.93
CA ILE A 217 0.22 -17.06 -1.94
C ILE A 217 0.52 -17.59 -3.35
N ALA A 218 -0.33 -17.24 -4.31
CA ALA A 218 -0.05 -17.45 -5.72
C ALA A 218 0.67 -16.22 -6.26
N VAL A 219 1.93 -16.39 -6.65
CA VAL A 219 2.75 -15.34 -7.27
C VAL A 219 2.75 -15.56 -8.78
N LEU A 220 2.42 -14.51 -9.51
CA LEU A 220 2.35 -14.52 -10.97
C LEU A 220 3.74 -14.29 -11.58
N PRO A 221 3.93 -14.52 -12.89
CA PRO A 221 5.22 -14.31 -13.56
C PRO A 221 5.71 -12.87 -13.53
N ASP A 222 4.79 -11.90 -13.47
CA ASP A 222 5.09 -10.48 -13.25
C ASP A 222 5.52 -10.18 -11.79
N GLY A 223 5.67 -11.23 -10.96
CA GLY A 223 6.05 -11.27 -9.54
C GLY A 223 5.04 -10.65 -8.57
N THR A 224 3.88 -10.24 -9.06
CA THR A 224 2.78 -9.78 -8.21
C THR A 224 2.00 -10.94 -7.60
N VAL A 225 1.16 -10.65 -6.61
CA VAL A 225 0.33 -11.66 -5.93
C VAL A 225 -1.09 -11.69 -6.49
N LEU A 226 -1.57 -12.88 -6.87
CA LEU A 226 -2.99 -13.13 -7.09
C LEU A 226 -3.68 -13.42 -5.76
N THR A 227 -4.39 -12.44 -5.23
CA THR A 227 -5.01 -12.54 -3.90
C THR A 227 -6.09 -13.63 -3.83
N ALA A 228 -6.28 -14.21 -2.64
CA ALA A 228 -7.32 -15.23 -2.41
C ALA A 228 -8.73 -14.74 -2.79
N ARG A 229 -9.02 -13.44 -2.64
CA ARG A 229 -10.30 -12.86 -3.06
C ARG A 229 -10.41 -12.76 -4.58
N ALA A 230 -9.33 -12.42 -5.29
CA ALA A 230 -9.34 -12.43 -6.75
C ALA A 230 -9.60 -13.85 -7.27
N GLN A 231 -8.98 -14.86 -6.64
CA GLN A 231 -9.26 -16.27 -6.95
C GLN A 231 -10.73 -16.64 -6.66
N SER A 232 -11.26 -16.27 -5.49
CA SER A 232 -12.68 -16.47 -5.13
C SER A 232 -13.63 -15.90 -6.17
N LYS A 233 -13.37 -14.67 -6.64
CA LYS A 233 -14.22 -14.02 -7.64
C LYS A 233 -14.31 -14.86 -8.91
N VAL A 234 -13.19 -15.37 -9.39
CA VAL A 234 -13.16 -16.24 -10.58
C VAL A 234 -13.89 -17.55 -10.30
N CYS A 235 -13.55 -18.25 -9.21
CA CYS A 235 -14.13 -19.55 -8.89
C CYS A 235 -15.66 -19.50 -8.72
N ARG A 236 -16.19 -18.39 -8.18
CA ARG A 236 -17.62 -18.19 -7.90
C ARG A 236 -18.34 -17.34 -8.94
N GLY A 237 -17.68 -16.93 -10.02
CA GLY A 237 -18.28 -16.08 -11.06
C GLY A 237 -18.77 -14.71 -10.55
N GLU A 238 -18.14 -14.17 -9.50
CA GLU A 238 -18.58 -12.93 -8.86
C GLU A 238 -18.20 -11.68 -9.66
N ARG A 239 -18.79 -10.53 -9.30
CA ARG A 239 -18.43 -9.23 -9.87
C ARG A 239 -16.92 -8.96 -9.77
N GLY A 240 -16.32 -8.64 -10.93
CA GLY A 240 -14.88 -8.41 -11.07
C GLY A 240 -14.06 -9.66 -11.44
N ALA A 241 -14.68 -10.83 -11.62
CA ALA A 241 -14.02 -12.02 -12.16
C ALA A 241 -13.40 -11.76 -13.54
N GLN A 242 -14.11 -11.07 -14.43
CA GLN A 242 -13.64 -10.74 -15.78
C GLN A 242 -12.31 -9.98 -15.79
N GLY A 243 -12.13 -9.02 -14.88
CA GLY A 243 -10.86 -8.28 -14.76
C GLY A 243 -9.70 -9.17 -14.32
N VAL A 244 -9.96 -10.15 -13.46
CA VAL A 244 -8.97 -11.15 -13.06
C VAL A 244 -8.65 -12.08 -14.23
N GLN A 245 -9.66 -12.55 -14.96
CA GLN A 245 -9.50 -13.41 -16.13
C GLN A 245 -8.68 -12.71 -17.22
N ALA A 246 -9.07 -11.49 -17.61
CA ALA A 246 -8.36 -10.69 -18.61
C ALA A 246 -6.89 -10.45 -18.22
N ARG A 247 -6.63 -10.27 -16.92
CA ARG A 247 -5.25 -10.17 -16.41
C ARG A 247 -4.47 -11.47 -16.62
N LEU A 248 -5.02 -12.62 -16.29
CA LEU A 248 -4.36 -13.91 -16.50
C LEU A 248 -4.15 -14.18 -17.99
N CYS A 249 -5.10 -13.81 -18.85
CA CYS A 249 -4.96 -13.94 -20.30
C CYS A 249 -3.81 -13.08 -20.86
N ARG A 250 -3.64 -11.84 -20.37
CA ARG A 250 -2.48 -10.99 -20.74
C ARG A 250 -1.13 -11.60 -20.33
N LEU A 251 -1.13 -12.49 -19.34
CA LEU A 251 0.06 -13.23 -18.91
C LEU A 251 0.23 -14.57 -19.65
N GLY A 252 -0.63 -14.87 -20.63
CA GLY A 252 -0.52 -16.06 -21.47
C GLY A 252 -1.54 -17.17 -21.17
N ALA A 253 -2.48 -16.98 -20.24
CA ALA A 253 -3.53 -17.96 -20.01
C ALA A 253 -4.51 -17.98 -21.19
N ARG A 254 -5.02 -19.17 -21.54
CA ARG A 254 -6.08 -19.28 -22.55
C ARG A 254 -7.40 -18.75 -22.00
N PRO A 255 -8.20 -17.99 -22.78
CA PRO A 255 -9.47 -17.45 -22.32
C PRO A 255 -10.43 -18.54 -21.82
N LEU A 256 -11.12 -18.26 -20.71
CA LEU A 256 -12.09 -19.18 -20.11
C LEU A 256 -13.13 -19.65 -21.12
N ALA A 257 -13.76 -18.70 -21.83
CA ALA A 257 -14.82 -19.01 -22.80
C ALA A 257 -14.37 -19.99 -23.89
N GLU A 258 -13.15 -19.81 -24.43
CA GLU A 258 -12.59 -20.71 -25.43
C GLU A 258 -12.32 -22.11 -24.88
N MET A 259 -11.79 -22.20 -23.65
CA MET A 259 -11.53 -23.48 -23.02
C MET A 259 -12.83 -24.22 -22.69
N VAL A 260 -13.86 -23.52 -22.19
CA VAL A 260 -15.19 -24.11 -21.96
C VAL A 260 -15.76 -24.67 -23.26
N ALA A 261 -15.77 -23.89 -24.34
CA ALA A 261 -16.24 -24.35 -25.64
C ALA A 261 -15.42 -25.55 -26.19
N GLY A 262 -14.12 -25.58 -25.93
CA GLY A 262 -13.25 -26.71 -26.28
C GLY A 262 -13.57 -27.99 -25.51
N TYR A 263 -13.80 -27.89 -24.20
CA TYR A 263 -14.14 -29.04 -23.36
C TYR A 263 -15.53 -29.59 -23.70
N ALA A 264 -16.51 -28.71 -23.95
CA ALA A 264 -17.87 -29.09 -24.32
C ALA A 264 -17.91 -29.96 -25.59
N ARG A 265 -17.06 -29.67 -26.60
CA ARG A 265 -16.92 -30.50 -27.81
C ARG A 265 -16.40 -31.93 -27.54
N THR A 266 -15.77 -32.15 -26.39
CA THR A 266 -15.31 -33.48 -25.95
C THR A 266 -16.29 -34.15 -24.98
N GLY A 267 -17.50 -33.61 -24.81
CA GLY A 267 -18.48 -34.10 -23.84
C GLY A 267 -18.10 -33.85 -22.38
N ARG A 268 -17.19 -32.91 -22.11
CA ARG A 268 -16.73 -32.57 -20.75
C ARG A 268 -17.12 -31.14 -20.39
N ASP A 269 -17.34 -30.89 -19.11
CA ASP A 269 -17.54 -29.55 -18.58
C ASP A 269 -16.24 -29.00 -17.95
N LEU A 270 -16.05 -27.68 -18.02
CA LEU A 270 -14.93 -26.98 -17.41
C LEU A 270 -15.45 -25.83 -16.56
N THR A 271 -15.40 -26.01 -15.25
CA THR A 271 -15.80 -24.96 -14.31
C THR A 271 -14.78 -23.82 -14.26
N PRO A 272 -15.18 -22.58 -13.89
CA PRO A 272 -14.25 -21.47 -13.68
C PRO A 272 -13.14 -21.77 -12.66
N ALA A 273 -13.43 -22.59 -11.64
CA ALA A 273 -12.44 -23.01 -10.66
C ALA A 273 -11.39 -23.96 -11.27
N ALA A 274 -11.84 -24.93 -12.09
CA ALA A 274 -10.93 -25.82 -12.82
C ALA A 274 -10.09 -25.04 -13.85
N TRP A 275 -10.71 -24.09 -14.57
CA TRP A 275 -9.99 -23.19 -15.47
C TRP A 275 -8.91 -22.38 -14.74
N LEU A 276 -9.21 -21.83 -13.55
CA LEU A 276 -8.23 -21.05 -12.80
C LEU A 276 -6.96 -21.87 -12.48
N VAL A 277 -7.12 -23.15 -12.12
CA VAL A 277 -5.98 -24.04 -11.87
C VAL A 277 -5.13 -24.20 -13.15
N LEU A 278 -5.78 -24.48 -14.28
CA LEU A 278 -5.10 -24.64 -15.57
C LEU A 278 -4.43 -23.33 -16.04
N ALA A 279 -5.11 -22.19 -15.88
CA ALA A 279 -4.61 -20.87 -16.24
C ALA A 279 -3.36 -20.51 -15.43
N LEU A 280 -3.36 -20.77 -14.11
CA LEU A 280 -2.19 -20.55 -13.26
C LEU A 280 -1.01 -21.45 -13.66
N GLN A 281 -1.26 -22.69 -14.08
CA GLN A 281 -0.23 -23.58 -14.61
C GLN A 281 0.32 -23.08 -15.95
N GLN A 282 -0.55 -22.68 -16.88
CA GLN A 282 -0.16 -22.19 -18.22
C GLN A 282 0.78 -20.98 -18.16
N ILE A 283 0.49 -20.04 -17.25
CA ILE A 283 1.33 -18.85 -17.11
C ILE A 283 2.57 -19.11 -16.25
N GLY A 284 2.71 -20.27 -15.60
CA GLY A 284 3.85 -20.55 -14.72
C GLY A 284 3.76 -19.83 -13.37
N ALA A 285 2.55 -19.61 -12.83
CA ALA A 285 2.39 -19.04 -11.49
C ALA A 285 2.93 -19.99 -10.41
N ARG A 286 3.61 -19.42 -9.41
CA ARG A 286 4.24 -20.19 -8.33
C ARG A 286 3.46 -20.07 -7.03
N LYS A 287 3.37 -21.17 -6.28
CA LYS A 287 2.86 -21.17 -4.90
C LYS A 287 4.01 -20.90 -3.94
N VAL A 288 3.90 -19.84 -3.15
CA VAL A 288 4.97 -19.36 -2.27
C VAL A 288 4.47 -19.30 -0.84
N ARG A 289 5.26 -19.80 0.12
CA ARG A 289 4.94 -19.69 1.53
C ARG A 289 5.33 -18.30 2.04
N HIS A 290 4.36 -17.59 2.61
CA HIS A 290 4.53 -16.23 3.10
C HIS A 290 4.26 -16.18 4.61
N LEU A 291 5.21 -15.65 5.40
CA LEU A 291 5.15 -15.65 6.87
C LEU A 291 4.17 -14.63 7.45
N GLY A 292 3.68 -13.72 6.62
CA GLY A 292 2.75 -12.66 6.99
C GLY A 292 3.48 -11.32 7.06
N CYS A 293 2.82 -10.27 6.57
CA CYS A 293 3.35 -8.92 6.59
C CYS A 293 3.46 -8.41 8.04
N HIS A 294 4.46 -7.58 8.34
CA HIS A 294 4.54 -6.88 9.61
C HIS A 294 3.41 -5.86 9.74
N ARG A 295 2.80 -5.75 10.92
CA ARG A 295 1.68 -4.87 11.21
C ARG A 295 2.14 -3.71 12.07
N PHE A 296 1.82 -2.50 11.65
CA PHE A 296 2.08 -1.27 12.38
C PHE A 296 0.79 -0.50 12.58
N VAL A 297 0.63 0.16 13.71
CA VAL A 297 -0.57 0.96 13.98
C VAL A 297 -0.27 2.32 14.60
N TRP A 298 -1.17 3.26 14.32
CA TRP A 298 -1.16 4.60 14.89
C TRP A 298 -2.56 4.97 15.35
N PRO A 299 -2.74 5.25 16.65
CA PRO A 299 -3.78 6.17 17.07
C PRO A 299 -3.59 7.52 16.38
N VAL A 300 -4.64 8.05 15.77
CA VAL A 300 -4.64 9.37 15.10
C VAL A 300 -5.71 10.26 15.70
N GLY A 301 -5.45 11.55 15.83
CA GLY A 301 -6.30 12.47 16.60
C GLY A 301 -5.45 13.41 17.44
N ASP A 302 -6.03 14.00 18.48
CA ASP A 302 -5.29 14.85 19.42
C ASP A 302 -4.30 14.06 20.30
N ARG A 303 -3.48 14.78 21.07
CA ARG A 303 -2.46 14.16 21.94
C ARG A 303 -3.06 13.26 23.03
N SER A 304 -4.23 13.63 23.55
CA SER A 304 -4.93 12.92 24.63
C SER A 304 -5.42 11.56 24.13
N TRP A 305 -6.11 11.54 22.99
CA TRP A 305 -6.54 10.33 22.30
C TRP A 305 -5.37 9.42 21.96
N ARG A 306 -4.29 9.94 21.37
CA ARG A 306 -3.15 9.11 20.96
C ARG A 306 -2.47 8.38 22.12
N ARG A 307 -2.55 8.94 23.34
CA ARG A 307 -2.01 8.32 24.55
C ARG A 307 -2.93 7.24 25.11
N ARG A 308 -4.25 7.47 25.12
CA ARG A 308 -5.24 6.60 25.78
C ARG A 308 -5.92 5.58 24.87
N CYS A 309 -5.78 5.71 23.55
CA CYS A 309 -6.37 4.80 22.58
C CYS A 309 -6.02 3.33 22.92
N PRO A 310 -7.02 2.49 23.22
CA PRO A 310 -6.79 1.08 23.48
C PRO A 310 -6.27 0.37 22.24
N ILE A 311 -5.19 -0.40 22.40
CA ILE A 311 -4.65 -1.27 21.35
C ILE A 311 -4.94 -2.71 21.74
N GLY A 312 -5.62 -3.44 20.86
CA GLY A 312 -6.13 -4.80 21.12
C GLY A 312 -5.11 -5.93 20.91
N MET A 313 -3.83 -5.61 20.75
CA MET A 313 -2.76 -6.59 20.55
C MET A 313 -1.50 -6.12 21.27
N ASP A 314 -0.65 -7.09 21.64
CA ASP A 314 0.63 -6.80 22.29
C ASP A 314 1.59 -6.11 21.32
N GLU A 315 2.27 -5.09 21.84
CA GLU A 315 3.37 -4.44 21.13
C GLU A 315 4.63 -5.30 21.27
N LEU A 316 5.30 -5.54 20.14
CA LEU A 316 6.49 -6.38 20.05
C LEU A 316 7.71 -5.54 19.64
N PRO A 317 8.94 -6.04 19.87
CA PRO A 317 10.14 -5.42 19.32
C PRO A 317 10.08 -5.32 17.80
N TYR A 318 10.55 -4.19 17.26
CA TYR A 318 10.58 -3.96 15.81
C TYR A 318 11.38 -5.04 15.08
N PRO A 319 10.94 -5.47 13.89
CA PRO A 319 11.74 -6.35 13.05
C PRO A 319 13.05 -5.66 12.65
N VAL A 320 14.10 -6.46 12.48
CA VAL A 320 15.45 -5.98 12.10
C VAL A 320 15.97 -6.58 10.79
N ALA A 321 15.26 -7.58 10.25
CA ALA A 321 15.63 -8.26 9.01
C ALA A 321 14.39 -8.66 8.20
N ALA A 322 14.56 -8.72 6.89
CA ALA A 322 13.59 -9.31 5.97
C ALA A 322 13.52 -10.84 6.08
N ASP A 323 12.46 -11.40 5.50
CA ASP A 323 12.33 -12.84 5.33
C ASP A 323 13.28 -13.35 4.23
N PRO A 324 13.55 -14.67 4.17
CA PRO A 324 14.28 -15.24 3.04
C PRO A 324 13.66 -14.90 1.70
N ALA A 325 14.51 -14.57 0.73
CA ALA A 325 14.09 -14.24 -0.62
C ALA A 325 13.45 -15.44 -1.31
N VAL A 326 12.48 -15.13 -2.18
CA VAL A 326 11.82 -16.11 -3.03
C VAL A 326 12.30 -15.91 -4.46
N LEU A 327 12.83 -16.98 -5.06
CA LEU A 327 13.25 -17.02 -6.44
C LEU A 327 12.11 -17.54 -7.33
N LEU A 328 11.75 -16.75 -8.33
CA LEU A 328 10.62 -16.95 -9.23
C LEU A 328 11.08 -17.08 -10.68
#